data_AF-A0AB33A7V3-F1
#
_entry.id   AF-A0AB33A7V3-F1
#
_cell.length_a   1.000
_cell.length_b   1.000
_cell.length_c   1.000
_cell.angle_alpha   90.00
_cell.angle_beta   90.00
_cell.angle_gamma   90.00
#
_symmetry.space_group_name_H-M   'P 1'
#
loop_
_entity.id
_entity.type
_entity.pdbx_description
1 polymer ?
#
loop_
_entity_poly.entity_id
_entity_poly.type
_entity_poly.pdbx_seq_one_letter_code
_entity_poly.pdbx_strand_id
1 'polypeptide(L)' 'MKASKVARLKPKKKCCKSKPRCTKCPVVVHKMQKAEHHGLSEKELKKVLHRARAH' A
#
# COMPACT_ATOMS: atom_id res chain seq x y z
N MET A 1 -5.95 -4.23 9.18
CA MET A 1 -4.53 -3.87 8.96
C MET A 1 -4.39 -2.35 9.02
N LYS A 2 -3.49 -1.82 9.87
CA LYS A 2 -3.19 -0.38 9.88
C LYS A 2 -2.45 0.00 8.58
N ALA A 3 -2.72 1.16 8.00
CA ALA A 3 -2.14 1.57 6.72
C ALA A 3 -0.60 1.73 6.82
N SER A 4 -0.11 2.25 7.94
CA SER A 4 1.33 2.32 8.26
C SER A 4 2.02 0.95 8.26
N LYS A 5 1.34 -0.11 8.71
CA LYS A 5 1.90 -1.47 8.67
C LYS A 5 2.13 -1.96 7.24
N VAL A 6 1.36 -1.48 6.25
CA VAL A 6 1.46 -1.93 4.85
C VAL A 6 2.76 -1.46 4.19
N ALA A 7 3.24 -0.27 4.54
CA ALA A 7 4.51 0.27 4.04
C ALA A 7 5.72 -0.58 4.49
N ARG A 8 5.62 -1.22 5.67
CA ARG A 8 6.67 -2.05 6.26
C ARG A 8 6.59 -3.53 5.85
N LEU A 9 5.59 -3.93 5.06
CA LEU A 9 5.47 -5.31 4.61
C LEU A 9 6.48 -5.62 3.51
N LYS A 10 7.03 -6.84 3.53
CA LYS A 10 7.77 -7.36 2.38
C LYS A 10 6.81 -7.56 1.21
N PRO A 11 7.06 -6.93 0.04
CA PRO A 11 6.22 -7.12 -1.14
C PRO A 11 6.31 -8.55 -1.66
N LYS A 12 5.24 -9.02 -2.31
CA LYS A 12 5.26 -10.29 -3.04
C LYS A 12 6.18 -10.22 -4.25
N LYS A 13 6.75 -11.37 -4.65
CA LYS A 13 7.62 -11.50 -5.83
C LYS A 13 6.94 -11.06 -7.13
N LYS A 14 5.62 -11.29 -7.26
CA LYS A 14 4.82 -10.89 -8.43
C LYS A 14 3.50 -10.23 -8.01
N CYS A 15 2.98 -9.33 -8.86
CA CYS A 15 1.65 -8.75 -8.70
C CYS A 15 0.58 -9.82 -8.87
N CYS A 16 -0.42 -9.85 -7.99
CA CYS A 16 -1.53 -10.81 -8.05
C CYS A 16 -2.55 -10.52 -9.16
N LYS A 17 -2.49 -9.34 -9.80
CA LYS A 17 -3.45 -8.86 -10.82
C LYS A 17 -4.93 -8.87 -10.40
N SER A 18 -5.24 -9.18 -9.14
CA SER A 18 -6.59 -9.16 -8.58
C SER A 18 -7.14 -7.73 -8.50
N LYS A 19 -8.45 -7.59 -8.65
CA LYS A 19 -9.18 -6.35 -8.42
C LYS A 19 -10.16 -6.56 -7.26
N PRO A 20 -9.98 -5.90 -6.10
CA PRO A 20 -8.88 -4.99 -5.78
C PRO A 20 -7.53 -5.71 -5.56
N ARG A 21 -6.41 -4.98 -5.71
CA ARG A 21 -5.07 -5.50 -5.40
C ARG A 21 -4.96 -5.85 -3.91
N CYS A 22 -4.18 -6.89 -3.63
CA CYS A 22 -3.87 -7.28 -2.25
C CYS A 22 -2.89 -6.29 -1.59
N THR A 23 -2.85 -6.30 -0.26
CA THR A 23 -2.00 -5.41 0.56
C THR A 23 -0.50 -5.66 0.40
N LYS A 24 -0.08 -6.90 0.11
CA LYS A 24 1.33 -7.25 -0.18
C LYS A 24 1.71 -7.10 -1.66
N CYS A 25 0.85 -6.50 -2.48
CA CYS A 25 1.17 -6.28 -3.89
C CYS A 25 2.39 -5.34 -3.99
N PRO A 26 3.41 -5.67 -4.81
CA PRO A 26 4.61 -4.83 -4.92
C PRO A 26 4.29 -3.37 -5.24
N VAL A 27 3.27 -3.12 -6.07
CA VAL A 27 2.83 -1.75 -6.39
C VAL A 27 2.17 -1.05 -5.19
N VAL A 28 1.37 -1.78 -4.40
CA VAL A 28 0.69 -1.22 -3.21
C VAL A 28 1.72 -0.89 -2.14
N VAL A 29 2.63 -1.81 -1.85
CA VAL A 29 3.70 -1.62 -0.85
C VAL A 29 4.59 -0.45 -1.27
N HIS A 30 5.03 -0.38 -2.53
CA HIS A 30 5.87 0.72 -3.00
C HIS A 30 5.19 2.10 -2.89
N LYS A 31 3.90 2.19 -3.24
CA LYS A 31 3.12 3.44 -3.04
C LYS A 31 3.00 3.80 -1.55
N MET A 32 2.86 2.79 -0.68
CA MET A 32 2.75 3.03 0.75
C MET A 32 4.07 3.42 1.40
N GLN A 33 5.19 2.86 0.95
CA GLN A 33 6.53 3.27 1.38
C GLN A 33 6.83 4.72 1.03
N LYS A 34 6.50 5.15 -0.20
CA LYS A 34 6.59 6.57 -0.56
C LYS A 34 5.74 7.43 0.36
N ALA A 35 4.49 7.03 0.58
CA ALA A 35 3.58 7.77 1.43
C ALA A 35 4.05 7.88 2.90
N GLU A 36 4.63 6.81 3.45
CA GLU A 36 5.24 6.83 4.79
C GLU A 36 6.49 7.74 4.82
N HIS A 37 7.34 7.68 3.79
CA HIS A 37 8.52 8.55 3.66
C HIS A 37 8.16 10.05 3.53
N HIS A 38 7.00 10.36 2.95
CA HIS A 38 6.47 11.74 2.91
C HIS A 38 5.87 12.21 4.25
N GLY A 39 5.87 11.38 5.31
CA GLY A 39 5.34 11.76 6.62
C GLY A 39 3.82 11.93 6.65
N LEU A 40 3.08 11.26 5.75
CA LEU A 40 1.62 11.39 5.69
C LEU A 40 0.95 10.88 6.97
N SER A 41 -0.10 11.59 7.40
CA SER A 41 -0.92 11.18 8.54
C SER A 41 -1.65 9.86 8.28
N GLU A 42 -2.09 9.18 9.34
CA GLU A 42 -2.78 7.89 9.22
C GLU A 42 -4.05 7.97 8.35
N LYS A 43 -4.77 9.10 8.39
CA LYS A 43 -5.97 9.35 7.59
C LYS A 43 -5.63 9.39 6.09
N GLU A 44 -4.54 10.07 5.72
CA GLU A 44 -4.07 10.13 4.34
C GLU A 44 -3.52 8.78 3.87
N LEU A 45 -2.78 8.05 4.72
CA LEU A 45 -2.30 6.71 4.41
C LEU A 45 -3.45 5.74 4.08
N LYS A 46 -4.60 5.84 4.78
CA LYS A 46 -5.80 5.06 4.45
C LYS A 46 -6.35 5.38 3.06
N LYS A 47 -6.40 6.66 2.68
CA LYS A 47 -6.81 7.09 1.33
C LYS A 47 -5.86 6.56 0.27
N VAL A 48 -4.55 6.67 0.49
CA VAL A 48 -3.53 6.14 -0.42
C VAL A 48 -3.66 4.62 -0.56
N LEU A 49 -3.85 3.89 0.54
CA LEU A 49 -4.05 2.44 0.52
C LEU A 49 -5.28 2.04 -0.31
N HIS A 50 -6.40 2.74 -0.13
CA HIS A 50 -7.62 2.48 -0.89
C HIS A 50 -7.40 2.70 -2.40
N ARG A 51 -6.83 3.85 -2.77
CA ARG A 51 -6.49 4.19 -4.16
C ARG A 51 -5.48 3.21 -4.78
N ALA A 52 -4.48 2.79 -4.02
CA ALA A 52 -3.47 1.83 -4.48
C ALA A 52 -4.06 0.44 -4.76
N ARG A 53 -5.12 0.07 -4.04
CA ARG A 53 -5.81 -1.23 -4.18
C ARG A 53 -6.89 -1.24 -5.25
N ALA A 54 -7.48 -0.11 -5.60
CA ALA A 54 -8.53 -0.02 -6.62
C ALA A 54 -8.05 -0.28 -8.06
N HIS A 55 -6.73 -0.23 -8.29
CA HIS A 55 -6.12 -0.21 -9.61
C HIS A 55 -5.72 -1.58 -10.16
#